data_AF-A2EA28-F1
#
_entry.id   AF-A2EA28-F1
#
_cell.length_a   1.000
_cell.length_b   1.000
_cell.length_c   1.000
_cell.angle_alpha   90.00
_cell.angle_beta   90.00
_cell.angle_gamma   90.00
#
_symmetry.space_group_name_H-M   'P 1'
#
loop_
_entity.id
_entity.type
_entity.pdbx_description
1 polymer ?
#
loop_
_entity_poly.entity_id
_entity_poly.type
_entity_poly.pdbx_seq_one_letter_code
_entity_poly.pdbx_strand_id
1 'polypeptide(L)'
;MKALQIIKQQKRPMAVLEIQNYIRDNEKDLWQEMEQKCNDYVRIILSLTKNKLISKYKPVHPVPGIDKRATFYGIASEKYPNESWIKLGSVKEEKIPVAQIECIDDKQDSSFFDNFSEIYNPQDDDKKLIETK
;
A
#
# COMPACT_ATOMS: atom_id res chain seq x y z
N MET A 1 1.29 -6.75 -14.31
CA MET A 1 1.30 -5.44 -13.63
C MET A 1 2.68 -4.83 -13.77
N LYS A 2 2.78 -3.58 -14.26
CA LYS A 2 4.06 -2.90 -14.48
C LYS A 2 4.85 -2.69 -13.18
N ALA A 3 4.18 -2.29 -12.10
CA ALA A 3 4.81 -2.14 -10.78
C ALA A 3 5.52 -3.42 -10.29
N LEU A 4 4.98 -4.61 -10.56
CA LEU A 4 5.64 -5.88 -10.22
C LEU A 4 6.97 -6.06 -10.95
N GLN A 5 7.05 -5.68 -12.23
CA GLN A 5 8.28 -5.76 -13.02
C GLN A 5 9.34 -4.80 -12.47
N ILE A 6 8.93 -3.58 -12.11
CA ILE A 6 9.81 -2.55 -11.55
C ILE A 6 10.40 -3.03 -10.22
N ILE A 7 9.53 -3.49 -9.29
CA ILE A 7 9.97 -4.02 -7.99
C ILE A 7 10.94 -5.19 -8.18
N LYS A 8 10.65 -6.10 -9.13
CA LYS A 8 11.53 -7.24 -9.45
C LYS A 8 12.92 -6.82 -9.91
N GLN A 9 13.02 -5.74 -10.69
CA GLN A 9 14.30 -5.22 -11.18
C GLN A 9 15.13 -4.58 -10.05
N GLN A 10 14.47 -3.89 -9.11
CA GLN A 10 15.15 -3.22 -8.01
C GLN A 10 15.63 -4.17 -6.91
N LYS A 11 15.16 -5.43 -6.89
CA LYS A 11 15.52 -6.46 -5.89
C LYS A 11 15.31 -6.02 -4.43
N ARG A 12 14.43 -5.04 -4.21
CA ARG A 12 14.03 -4.55 -2.89
C ARG A 12 12.58 -4.03 -2.93
N PRO A 13 11.91 -3.95 -1.78
CA PRO A 13 10.68 -3.19 -1.66
C PRO A 13 10.88 -1.72 -2.05
N MET A 14 9.87 -1.13 -2.69
CA MET A 14 9.88 0.25 -3.16
C MET A 14 8.73 1.05 -2.56
N ALA A 15 8.98 2.32 -2.25
CA ALA A 15 7.92 3.24 -1.87
C ALA A 15 7.05 3.61 -3.08
N VAL A 16 5.80 4.02 -2.82
CA VAL A 16 4.85 4.45 -3.88
C VAL A 16 5.44 5.54 -4.75
N LEU A 17 6.10 6.53 -4.14
CA LEU A 17 6.71 7.65 -4.85
C LEU A 17 7.81 7.19 -5.82
N GLU A 18 8.61 6.21 -5.42
CA GLU A 18 9.66 5.65 -6.29
C GLU A 18 9.05 4.94 -7.51
N ILE A 19 7.97 4.18 -7.29
CA ILE A 19 7.25 3.49 -8.36
C ILE A 19 6.60 4.51 -9.32
N GLN A 20 6.00 5.57 -8.77
CA GLN A 20 5.40 6.65 -9.56
C GLN A 20 6.45 7.37 -10.41
N ASN A 21 7.57 7.77 -9.81
CA ASN A 21 8.67 8.42 -10.53
C ASN A 21 9.20 7.51 -11.65
N TYR A 22 9.38 6.21 -11.39
CA TYR A 22 9.79 5.27 -12.43
C TYR A 22 8.80 5.24 -13.61
N ILE A 23 7.49 5.14 -13.32
CA ILE A 23 6.46 5.12 -14.36
C ILE A 23 6.48 6.43 -15.16
N ARG A 24 6.56 7.58 -14.49
CA ARG A 24 6.65 8.89 -15.13
C ARG A 24 7.85 8.98 -16.08
N ASP A 25 9.00 8.48 -15.66
CA ASP A 25 10.25 8.66 -16.39
C ASP A 25 10.42 7.65 -17.54
N ASN A 26 9.77 6.47 -17.45
CA ASN A 26 9.97 5.36 -18.41
C ASN A 26 8.72 4.99 -19.24
N GLU A 27 7.52 5.29 -18.77
CA GLU A 27 6.25 4.82 -19.35
C GLU A 27 5.26 5.98 -19.47
N LYS A 28 5.59 6.93 -20.36
CA LYS A 28 4.84 8.20 -20.51
C LYS A 28 3.35 8.00 -20.76
N ASP A 29 2.97 7.04 -21.61
CA ASP A 29 1.57 6.78 -21.94
C ASP A 29 0.79 6.28 -20.71
N LEU A 30 1.39 5.37 -19.94
CA LEU A 30 0.81 4.87 -18.70
C LEU A 30 0.74 5.97 -17.63
N TRP A 31 1.76 6.83 -17.56
CA TRP A 31 1.76 7.98 -16.65
C TRP A 31 0.61 8.94 -16.97
N GLN A 32 0.39 9.28 -18.24
CA GLN A 32 -0.71 10.15 -18.66
C GLN A 32 -2.07 9.56 -18.29
N GLU A 33 -2.26 8.25 -18.47
CA GLU A 33 -3.50 7.59 -18.07
C GLU A 33 -3.71 7.63 -16.54
N MET A 34 -2.64 7.40 -15.78
CA MET A 34 -2.69 7.39 -14.31
C MET A 34 -2.91 8.79 -13.71
N GLU A 35 -2.27 9.81 -14.27
CA GLU A 35 -2.38 11.21 -13.84
C GLU A 35 -3.82 11.71 -13.92
N GLN A 36 -4.59 11.22 -14.90
CA GLN A 36 -6.01 11.55 -15.07
C GLN A 36 -6.94 10.88 -14.03
N LYS A 37 -6.44 9.94 -13.20
CA LYS A 37 -7.27 9.23 -12.21
C LYS A 37 -7.28 9.94 -10.87
N CYS A 38 -6.24 9.71 -10.08
CA CYS A 38 -6.03 10.35 -8.78
C CYS A 38 -4.58 10.17 -8.34
N ASN A 39 -4.10 11.08 -7.49
CA ASN A 39 -2.73 11.03 -6.95
C ASN A 39 -2.41 9.72 -6.20
N ASP A 40 -3.45 9.07 -5.69
CA ASP A 40 -3.37 7.87 -4.88
C ASP A 40 -3.51 6.57 -5.68
N TYR A 41 -3.69 6.66 -7.00
CA TYR A 41 -4.02 5.54 -7.86
C TYR A 41 -3.04 4.37 -7.70
N VAL A 42 -1.73 4.65 -7.71
CA VAL A 42 -0.70 3.61 -7.50
C VAL A 42 -0.83 2.95 -6.14
N ARG A 43 -1.03 3.74 -5.08
CA ARG A 43 -1.19 3.21 -3.71
C ARG A 43 -2.42 2.29 -3.62
N ILE A 44 -3.52 2.68 -4.26
CA ILE A 44 -4.76 1.91 -4.31
C ILE A 44 -4.51 0.59 -5.05
N ILE A 45 -3.98 0.62 -6.27
CA ILE A 45 -3.72 -0.59 -7.05
C ILE A 45 -2.78 -1.54 -6.31
N LEU A 46 -1.68 -1.04 -5.74
CA LEU A 46 -0.74 -1.87 -4.97
C LEU A 46 -1.38 -2.48 -3.73
N SER A 47 -2.32 -1.78 -3.09
CA SER A 47 -3.03 -2.27 -1.90
C SER A 47 -4.17 -3.24 -2.22
N LEU A 48 -4.81 -3.09 -3.38
CA LEU A 48 -5.86 -3.99 -3.88
C LEU A 48 -5.28 -5.23 -4.58
N THR A 49 -4.00 -5.19 -4.96
CA THR A 49 -3.32 -6.33 -5.56
C THR A 49 -3.31 -7.48 -4.56
N LYS A 50 -3.91 -8.61 -4.93
CA LYS A 50 -4.03 -9.81 -4.09
C LYS A 50 -2.71 -10.08 -3.36
N ASN A 51 -2.78 -10.23 -2.04
CA ASN A 51 -1.65 -10.43 -1.10
C ASN A 51 -0.63 -11.53 -1.51
N LYS A 52 -0.98 -12.37 -2.49
CA LYS A 52 -0.10 -13.38 -3.09
C LYS A 52 0.98 -12.82 -4.02
N LEU A 53 0.81 -11.62 -4.57
CA LEU A 53 1.75 -11.03 -5.53
C LEU A 53 2.60 -9.93 -4.92
N ILE A 54 1.95 -9.00 -4.22
CA ILE A 54 2.60 -7.86 -3.58
C ILE A 54 2.29 -7.91 -2.09
N SER A 55 3.31 -7.61 -1.27
CA SER A 55 3.18 -7.46 0.17
C SER A 55 3.73 -6.11 0.61
N LYS A 56 3.25 -5.62 1.74
CA LYS A 56 3.73 -4.39 2.36
C LYS A 56 4.96 -4.69 3.21
N TYR A 57 5.90 -3.75 3.25
CA TYR A 57 7.12 -3.83 4.02
C TYR A 57 7.38 -2.50 4.75
N LYS A 58 8.10 -2.58 5.87
CA LYS A 58 8.75 -1.44 6.50
C LYS A 58 10.26 -1.62 6.43
N PRO A 59 11.03 -0.54 6.21
CA PRO A 59 12.47 -0.62 6.32
C PRO A 59 12.87 -0.65 7.80
N VAL A 60 13.94 -1.38 8.13
CA VAL A 60 14.51 -1.41 9.49
C VAL A 60 15.20 -0.09 9.81
N HIS A 61 15.83 0.52 8.81
CA HIS A 61 16.50 1.82 8.91
C HIS A 61 15.84 2.84 7.98
N PRO A 62 15.85 4.15 8.30
CA PRO A 62 15.34 5.17 7.40
C PRO A 62 15.99 5.10 6.02
N VAL A 63 15.17 5.16 4.97
CA VAL A 63 15.67 5.23 3.59
C VAL A 63 15.91 6.70 3.22
N PRO A 64 17.13 7.10 2.82
CA PRO A 64 17.44 8.49 2.50
C PRO A 64 16.47 9.07 1.46
N GLY A 65 15.96 10.29 1.73
CA GLY A 65 15.05 10.99 0.82
C GLY A 65 13.63 10.45 0.77
N ILE A 66 13.26 9.48 1.63
CA ILE A 66 11.90 8.94 1.72
C ILE A 66 11.34 9.19 3.12
N ASP A 67 10.09 9.65 3.19
CA ASP A 67 9.38 9.87 4.44
C ASP A 67 9.32 8.57 5.28
N LYS A 68 9.61 8.66 6.59
CA LYS A 68 9.58 7.52 7.53
C LYS A 68 8.22 6.81 7.61
N ARG A 69 7.14 7.49 7.24
CA ARG A 69 5.76 6.99 7.20
C ARG A 69 5.43 6.29 5.89
N ALA A 70 6.33 6.33 4.90
CA ALA A 70 6.12 5.70 3.61
C ALA A 70 5.91 4.19 3.78
N THR A 71 4.94 3.66 3.03
CA THR A 71 4.74 2.22 2.91
C THR A 71 5.53 1.71 1.71
N PHE A 72 6.28 0.64 1.92
CA PHE A 72 7.03 -0.01 0.87
C PHE A 72 6.29 -1.24 0.37
N TYR A 73 6.40 -1.52 -0.92
CA TYR A 73 5.74 -2.63 -1.59
C TYR A 73 6.80 -3.52 -2.24
N GLY A 74 6.76 -4.81 -1.92
CA GLY A 74 7.70 -5.82 -2.41
C GLY A 74 6.97 -7.05 -2.95
N ILE A 75 7.69 -7.91 -3.67
CA ILE A 75 7.15 -9.19 -4.14
C ILE A 75 6.86 -10.08 -2.95
N ALA A 76 5.66 -10.65 -2.91
CA ALA A 76 5.20 -11.43 -1.75
C ALA A 76 5.97 -12.75 -1.55
N SER A 77 6.39 -13.38 -2.65
CA SER A 77 7.14 -14.64 -2.66
C SER A 77 8.65 -14.48 -2.51
N GLU A 78 9.15 -13.25 -2.53
CA GLU A 78 10.58 -12.96 -2.42
C GLU A 78 11.00 -12.81 -0.95
N LYS A 79 12.21 -13.28 -0.62
CA LYS A 79 12.80 -13.14 0.71
C LYS A 79 13.77 -11.97 0.69
N TYR A 80 13.34 -10.83 1.18
CA TYR A 80 14.22 -9.67 1.39
C TYR A 80 15.00 -9.85 2.70
N PRO A 81 16.20 -9.26 2.83
CA PRO A 81 17.01 -9.37 4.05
C PRO A 81 16.27 -8.79 5.26
N ASN A 82 16.15 -9.57 6.34
CA ASN A 82 15.40 -9.19 7.53
C ASN A 82 16.08 -8.05 8.30
N GLU A 83 17.40 -7.90 8.17
CA GLU A 83 18.14 -6.75 8.71
C GLU A 83 17.81 -5.43 8.00
N SER A 84 17.17 -5.48 6.84
CA SER A 84 16.83 -4.30 6.04
C SER A 84 15.32 -4.08 5.91
N TRP A 85 14.52 -5.15 5.88
CA TRP A 85 13.09 -5.08 5.58
C TRP A 85 12.27 -6.02 6.46
N ILE A 86 11.18 -5.49 7.01
CA ILE A 86 10.20 -6.23 7.79
C ILE A 86 8.92 -6.34 6.96
N LYS A 87 8.48 -7.56 6.68
CA LYS A 87 7.21 -7.82 5.99
C LYS A 87 6.03 -7.53 6.93
N LEU A 88 5.11 -6.68 6.49
CA LEU A 88 3.90 -6.35 7.23
C LEU A 88 2.78 -7.37 6.98
N GLY A 89 2.06 -7.75 8.03
CA GLY A 89 0.90 -8.66 7.94
C GLY A 89 1.24 -10.15 7.92
N SER A 90 2.52 -10.53 7.99
CA SER A 90 2.94 -11.91 8.25
C SER A 90 3.23 -12.11 9.73
N VAL A 91 2.20 -12.07 10.57
CA VAL A 91 2.36 -12.32 12.01
C VAL A 91 1.97 -13.76 12.31
N LYS A 92 2.98 -14.64 12.37
CA LYS A 92 3.36 -15.17 13.68
C LYS A 92 4.45 -14.22 14.18
N GLU A 93 4.20 -13.56 15.29
CA GLU A 93 5.05 -12.53 15.88
C GLU A 93 6.38 -13.18 16.32
N GLU A 94 7.39 -13.15 15.46
CA GLU A 94 8.77 -13.27 15.94
C GLU A 94 9.14 -11.92 16.56
N LYS A 95 9.12 -11.90 17.89
CA LYS A 95 9.52 -10.76 18.73
C LYS A 95 10.96 -10.38 18.39
N ILE A 96 11.14 -9.33 17.59
CA ILE A 96 12.44 -8.68 17.43
C ILE A 96 12.67 -7.82 18.68
N PRO A 97 13.85 -7.89 19.35
CA PRO A 97 14.11 -7.11 20.55
C PRO A 97 14.00 -5.62 20.27
N VAL A 98 13.04 -4.99 20.95
CA VAL A 98 12.83 -3.54 21.03
C VAL A 98 13.96 -2.94 21.86
N ALA A 99 15.11 -2.66 21.26
CA ALA A 99 16.22 -2.03 21.97
C ALA A 99 16.80 -0.77 21.28
N GLN A 100 16.26 -0.33 20.14
CA GLN A 100 16.73 0.91 19.48
C GLN A 100 15.60 1.75 18.86
N ILE A 101 14.35 1.56 19.27
CA ILE A 101 13.28 2.49 18.93
C ILE A 101 13.27 3.56 20.01
N GLU A 102 13.97 4.68 19.78
CA GLU A 102 13.76 5.88 20.58
C GLU A 102 12.30 6.31 20.41
N CYS A 103 11.59 6.29 21.53
CA CYS A 103 10.18 6.61 21.67
C CYS A 103 9.92 8.05 21.22
N ILE A 104 8.93 8.25 20.34
CA ILE A 104 8.29 9.56 20.19
C ILE A 104 6.78 9.36 20.29
N ASP A 105 6.29 9.79 21.46
CA ASP A 105 4.94 9.95 22.00
C ASP A 105 3.73 9.46 21.19
N ASP A 106 3.10 8.42 21.75
CA ASP A 106 1.71 8.05 21.54
C ASP A 106 0.78 9.18 22.00
N LYS A 107 0.17 9.86 21.04
CA LYS A 107 -1.24 10.26 21.15
C LYS A 107 -1.99 9.58 20.01
N GLN A 108 -2.29 8.31 20.23
CA GLN A 108 -3.27 7.57 19.44
C GLN A 108 -4.65 8.12 19.79
N ASP A 109 -5.21 8.91 18.87
CA ASP A 109 -6.64 9.19 18.87
C ASP A 109 -7.33 7.96 18.27
N SER A 110 -7.86 7.12 19.15
CA SER A 110 -8.54 5.85 18.83
C SER A 110 -9.93 6.06 18.20
N SER A 111 -10.29 7.28 17.79
CA SER A 111 -11.61 7.61 17.27
C SER A 111 -11.78 7.41 15.75
N PHE A 112 -10.72 7.07 15.01
CA PHE A 112 -10.81 7.01 13.53
C PHE A 112 -11.48 5.73 12.98
N PHE A 113 -11.49 4.63 13.73
CA PHE A 113 -11.98 3.33 13.20
C PHE A 113 -13.47 3.05 13.45
N ASP A 114 -14.18 3.85 14.25
CA ASP A 114 -15.60 3.60 14.53
C ASP A 114 -16.56 4.16 13.46
N ASN A 115 -16.07 4.89 12.46
CA ASN A 115 -16.94 5.64 11.54
C ASN A 115 -17.05 5.06 10.11
N PHE A 116 -16.72 3.78 9.90
CA PHE A 116 -16.86 3.13 8.58
C PHE A 116 -17.92 2.02 8.54
N SER A 117 -18.70 1.87 9.61
CA SER A 117 -19.78 0.87 9.71
C SER A 117 -21.12 1.35 9.14
N GLU A 118 -21.29 2.63 8.80
CA GLU A 118 -22.60 3.23 8.52
C GLU A 118 -22.93 3.47 7.04
N ILE A 119 -22.12 3.03 6.08
CA ILE A 119 -22.36 3.38 4.65
C ILE A 119 -22.63 2.16 3.74
N TYR A 120 -23.00 1.01 4.29
CA TYR A 120 -23.47 -0.12 3.48
C TYR A 120 -24.67 -0.81 4.13
N ASN A 121 -25.87 -0.37 3.76
CA ASN A 121 -27.13 -1.04 4.06
C ASN A 121 -27.62 -1.76 2.79
N PRO A 122 -27.47 -3.08 2.67
CA PRO A 122 -27.89 -3.82 1.47
C PRO A 122 -29.36 -4.23 1.58
N GLN A 123 -30.27 -3.26 1.61
CA GLN A 123 -31.70 -3.47 1.46
C GLN A 123 -32.30 -2.25 0.74
N ASP A 124 -32.22 -2.26 -0.59
CA ASP A 124 -33.27 -1.74 -1.48
C ASP A 124 -32.73 -1.77 -2.91
N ASP A 125 -33.12 -2.81 -3.66
CA ASP A 125 -33.26 -2.77 -5.12
C ASP A 125 -33.91 -4.07 -5.61
N ASP A 126 -35.22 -4.18 -5.41
CA ASP A 126 -36.07 -5.01 -6.26
C ASP A 126 -37.20 -4.15 -6.85
N LYS A 127 -36.88 -3.57 -8.00
CA LYS A 127 -37.71 -3.45 -9.21
C LYS A 127 -39.24 -3.53 -9.02
N LYS A 128 -39.95 -2.45 -9.38
CA LYS A 128 -40.64 -2.32 -10.69
C LYS A 128 -41.43 -1.02 -10.79
N LEU A 129 -40.99 -0.18 -11.72
CA LEU A 129 -41.84 0.75 -12.46
C LEU A 129 -42.94 -0.04 -13.17
N ILE A 130 -44.21 0.34 -12.99
CA ILE A 130 -45.26 0.13 -13.99
C ILE A 130 -45.96 1.48 -14.19
N GLU A 131 -46.08 1.84 -15.46
CA GLU A 131 -46.40 3.15 -16.01
C GLU A 131 -47.84 3.63 -15.73
N THR A 132 -47.96 4.94 -15.73
CA THR A 132 -49.13 5.79 -15.99
C THR A 132 -50.11 5.26 -17.04
N LYS A 133 -51.40 5.30 -16.71
CA LYS A 133 -52.36 6.25 -17.29
C LYS A 133 -53.63 6.34 -16.46
#